data_AF-A0A060TB49-F1
#
_entry.id   AF-A0A060TB49-F1
#
_cell.length_a   1.000
_cell.length_b   1.000
_cell.length_c   1.000
_cell.angle_alpha   90.00
_cell.angle_beta   90.00
_cell.angle_gamma   90.00
#
_symmetry.space_group_name_H-M   'P 1'
#
loop_
_entity.id
_entity.type
_entity.pdbx_description
1 polymer ?
#
loop_
_entity_poly.entity_id
_entity_poly.type
_entity_poly.pdbx_seq_one_letter_code
_entity_poly.pdbx_strand_id
1 'polypeptide(L)'
;MVRLKTRYLLFEVLYPNELELEDLSDQEKTAVALRQPSKVDAKAITKLLRYSIEKYFGEYGLGVVASTIAVKYFNPTTSKGIIRVSRPHFRLVWAALSYIDKIEGRDCIITVSRVSGTIKKVEQSAIAKNKESLNSLERLFDAEPIEED
;
A
#
# COMPACT_ATOMS: atom_id res chain seq x y z
N MET A 1 8.64 33.69 5.28
CA MET A 1 7.49 33.10 4.56
C MET A 1 7.24 31.68 5.05
N VAL A 2 6.10 31.42 5.70
CA VAL A 2 5.76 30.10 6.30
C VAL A 2 4.76 29.38 5.40
N ARG A 3 4.95 28.07 5.17
CA ARG A 3 4.01 27.21 4.43
C ARG A 3 3.75 25.91 5.18
N LEU A 4 2.53 25.38 5.09
CA LEU A 4 2.19 24.05 5.61
C LEU A 4 3.00 22.98 4.87
N LYS A 5 3.62 22.09 5.64
CA LYS A 5 4.46 21.00 5.10
C LYS A 5 3.68 19.69 5.17
N THR A 6 3.59 19.00 4.03
CA THR A 6 2.93 17.70 3.92
C THR A 6 3.93 16.56 3.75
N ARG A 7 3.43 15.34 3.95
CA ARG A 7 4.08 14.08 3.62
C ARG A 7 3.14 13.24 2.77
N TYR A 8 3.73 12.49 1.85
CA TYR A 8 3.05 11.56 0.96
C TYR A 8 3.58 10.17 1.26
N LEU A 9 2.67 9.24 1.56
CA LEU A 9 2.97 7.84 1.85
C LEU A 9 2.50 7.01 0.66
N LEU A 10 3.41 6.22 0.08
CA LEU A 10 3.09 5.15 -0.85
C LEU A 10 2.79 3.90 -0.04
N PHE A 11 1.59 3.38 -0.19
CA PHE A 11 1.17 2.14 0.44
C PHE A 11 0.77 1.10 -0.60
N GLU A 12 0.89 -0.16 -0.22
CA GLU A 12 0.51 -1.34 -0.99
C GLU A 12 -0.29 -2.26 -0.07
N VAL A 13 -1.36 -2.84 -0.60
CA VAL A 13 -2.19 -3.83 0.08
C VAL A 13 -1.83 -5.20 -0.48
N LEU A 14 -1.52 -6.13 0.43
CA LEU A 14 -1.18 -7.53 0.13
C LEU A 14 -2.28 -8.43 0.68
N TYR A 15 -2.63 -9.49 -0.04
CA TYR A 15 -3.69 -10.44 0.35
C TYR A 15 -3.07 -11.83 0.60
N PRO A 16 -2.77 -12.20 1.87
CA PRO A 16 -2.10 -13.47 2.18
C PRO A 16 -3.02 -14.69 2.13
N ASN A 17 -4.33 -14.52 2.36
CA ASN A 17 -5.26 -15.66 2.47
C ASN A 17 -5.60 -16.32 1.12
N GLU A 18 -5.17 -15.74 0.01
CA GLU A 18 -5.33 -16.32 -1.33
C GLU A 18 -4.05 -17.05 -1.77
N LEU A 19 -3.07 -17.26 -0.87
CA LEU A 19 -1.88 -18.07 -1.13
C LEU A 19 -2.18 -19.56 -0.92
N GLU A 20 -1.87 -20.39 -1.90
CA GLU A 20 -1.87 -21.84 -1.74
C GLU A 20 -0.56 -22.28 -1.06
N LEU A 21 -0.58 -23.40 -0.32
CA LEU A 21 0.60 -23.90 0.41
C LEU A 21 1.78 -24.21 -0.53
N GLU A 22 1.49 -24.45 -1.81
CA GLU A 22 2.47 -24.72 -2.86
C GLU A 22 3.27 -23.46 -3.24
N ASP A 23 2.70 -22.27 -3.07
CA ASP A 23 3.35 -20.99 -3.40
C ASP A 23 4.41 -20.55 -2.38
N LEU A 24 4.58 -21.29 -1.27
CA LEU A 24 5.50 -20.94 -0.17
C LEU A 24 6.95 -21.38 -0.40
N SER A 25 7.20 -22.28 -1.38
CA SER A 25 8.57 -22.76 -1.68
C SER A 25 9.39 -21.73 -2.43
N ASP A 26 8.75 -20.93 -3.29
CA ASP A 26 9.41 -19.96 -4.18
C ASP A 26 9.07 -18.54 -3.74
N GLN A 27 10.01 -17.86 -3.08
CA GLN A 27 9.83 -16.47 -2.58
C GLN A 27 9.31 -15.50 -3.63
N GLU A 28 9.67 -15.74 -4.89
CA GLU A 28 9.34 -14.86 -6.00
C GLU A 28 7.93 -15.12 -6.55
N LYS A 29 7.46 -16.39 -6.57
CA LYS A 29 6.07 -16.73 -6.88
C LYS A 29 5.13 -16.23 -5.78
N THR A 30 5.52 -16.37 -4.52
CA THR A 30 4.78 -15.79 -3.37
C THR A 30 4.61 -14.28 -3.54
N ALA A 31 5.64 -13.58 -4.01
CA ALA A 31 5.61 -12.14 -4.19
C ALA A 31 4.58 -11.69 -5.25
N VAL A 32 4.35 -12.50 -6.28
CA VAL A 32 3.30 -12.22 -7.29
C VAL A 32 1.92 -12.54 -6.74
N ALA A 33 1.78 -13.72 -6.13
CA ALA A 33 0.50 -14.20 -5.63
C ALA A 33 -0.10 -13.27 -4.55
N LEU A 34 0.74 -12.62 -3.73
CA LEU A 34 0.31 -11.61 -2.75
C LEU A 34 -0.31 -10.35 -3.37
N ARG A 35 -0.02 -10.03 -4.63
CA ARG A 35 -0.34 -8.76 -5.31
C ARG A 35 -1.52 -8.93 -6.25
N GLN A 36 -2.69 -9.19 -5.68
CA GLN A 36 -3.91 -9.39 -6.43
C GLN A 36 -4.75 -8.11 -6.59
N PRO A 37 -5.58 -8.03 -7.65
CA PRO A 37 -6.49 -6.93 -7.87
C PRO A 37 -7.59 -6.92 -6.82
N SER A 38 -7.81 -5.75 -6.23
CA SER A 38 -8.90 -5.50 -5.31
C SER A 38 -10.06 -4.79 -6.04
N LYS A 39 -11.30 -4.98 -5.57
CA LYS A 39 -12.47 -4.22 -6.04
C LYS A 39 -12.75 -2.98 -5.18
N VAL A 40 -11.77 -2.59 -4.38
CA VAL A 40 -11.92 -1.61 -3.30
C VAL A 40 -11.86 -0.19 -3.87
N ASP A 41 -12.77 0.68 -3.43
CA ASP A 41 -12.76 2.09 -3.80
C ASP A 41 -11.83 2.92 -2.89
N ALA A 42 -11.26 4.00 -3.43
CA ALA A 42 -10.44 4.95 -2.68
C ALA A 42 -11.20 5.58 -1.50
N LYS A 43 -12.52 5.76 -1.63
CA LYS A 43 -13.39 6.24 -0.56
C LYS A 43 -13.49 5.23 0.59
N ALA A 44 -13.60 3.94 0.28
CA ALA A 44 -13.64 2.87 1.27
C ALA A 44 -12.35 2.86 2.10
N ILE A 45 -11.19 2.96 1.45
CA ILE A 45 -9.88 3.06 2.11
C ILE A 45 -9.81 4.30 3.02
N THR A 46 -10.30 5.44 2.55
CA THR A 46 -10.30 6.66 3.36
C THR A 46 -11.16 6.52 4.62
N LYS A 47 -12.35 5.88 4.49
CA LYS A 47 -13.24 5.62 5.63
C LYS A 47 -12.61 4.63 6.60
N LEU A 48 -12.05 3.54 6.09
CA LEU A 48 -11.37 2.51 6.89
C LEU A 48 -10.17 3.08 7.65
N LEU A 49 -9.38 3.92 6.99
CA LEU A 49 -8.23 4.56 7.62
C LEU A 49 -8.65 5.51 8.75
N ARG A 50 -9.72 6.29 8.58
CA ARG A 50 -10.26 7.13 9.67
C ARG A 50 -10.76 6.29 10.83
N TYR A 51 -11.48 5.21 10.54
CA TYR A 51 -11.94 4.26 11.56
C TYR A 51 -10.78 3.61 12.32
N SER A 52 -9.72 3.19 11.62
CA SER A 52 -8.51 2.65 12.25
C SER A 52 -7.83 3.70 13.15
N ILE A 53 -7.70 4.94 12.68
CA ILE A 53 -7.13 6.03 13.48
C ILE A 53 -7.93 6.27 14.76
N GLU A 54 -9.25 6.34 14.65
CA GLU A 54 -10.15 6.54 15.79
C GLU A 54 -10.06 5.37 16.78
N LYS A 55 -10.05 4.12 16.28
CA LYS A 55 -9.96 2.92 17.10
C LYS A 55 -8.67 2.83 17.91
N TYR A 56 -7.52 3.15 17.31
CA TYR A 56 -6.22 2.93 17.96
C TYR A 56 -5.61 4.20 18.59
N PHE A 57 -5.97 5.40 18.12
CA PHE A 57 -5.42 6.67 18.58
C PHE A 57 -6.48 7.62 19.18
N GLY A 58 -7.75 7.17 19.25
CA GLY A 58 -8.86 7.92 19.80
C GLY A 58 -9.26 9.14 18.97
N GLU A 59 -10.17 9.93 19.54
CA GLU A 59 -10.67 11.17 18.93
C GLU A 59 -9.57 12.20 18.70
N TYR A 60 -8.56 12.25 19.59
CA TYR A 60 -7.41 13.13 19.42
C TYR A 60 -6.64 12.81 18.14
N GLY A 61 -6.31 11.53 17.91
CA GLY A 61 -5.60 11.11 16.71
C GLY A 61 -6.39 11.43 15.44
N LEU A 62 -7.71 11.19 15.47
CA LEU A 62 -8.60 11.53 14.37
C LEU A 62 -8.65 13.04 14.13
N GLY A 63 -8.88 13.85 15.16
CA GLY A 63 -9.05 15.30 15.04
C GLY A 63 -7.81 16.00 14.49
N VAL A 64 -6.62 15.58 14.94
CA VAL A 64 -5.34 16.14 14.49
C VAL A 64 -5.05 15.86 13.00
N VAL A 65 -5.53 14.72 12.50
CA VAL A 65 -5.23 14.26 11.15
C VAL A 65 -6.38 14.54 10.15
N ALA A 66 -7.62 14.67 10.63
CA ALA A 66 -8.85 14.75 9.85
C ALA A 66 -8.83 15.80 8.73
N SER A 67 -8.26 16.98 8.99
CA SER A 67 -8.19 18.07 8.01
C SER A 67 -7.13 17.88 6.93
N THR A 68 -6.12 17.05 7.18
CA THR A 68 -4.95 16.93 6.28
C THR A 68 -4.91 15.63 5.50
N ILE A 69 -5.53 14.57 6.06
CA ILE A 69 -5.58 13.24 5.48
C ILE A 69 -6.42 13.18 4.21
N ALA A 70 -5.80 12.71 3.13
CA ALA A 70 -6.50 12.49 1.87
C ALA A 70 -5.80 11.38 1.07
N VAL A 71 -6.56 10.38 0.61
CA VAL A 71 -6.10 9.44 -0.42
C VAL A 71 -6.09 10.21 -1.75
N LYS A 72 -4.91 10.38 -2.33
CA LYS A 72 -4.72 11.12 -3.59
C LYS A 72 -4.79 10.21 -4.81
N TYR A 73 -4.41 8.96 -4.63
CA TYR A 73 -4.40 7.95 -5.69
C TYR A 73 -4.62 6.59 -5.05
N PHE A 74 -5.41 5.75 -5.70
CA PHE A 74 -5.47 4.33 -5.42
C PHE A 74 -5.77 3.62 -6.73
N ASN A 75 -5.03 2.55 -7.01
CA ASN A 75 -5.26 1.70 -8.15
C ASN A 75 -5.73 0.32 -7.65
N PRO A 76 -7.00 -0.05 -7.88
CA PRO A 76 -7.53 -1.34 -7.44
C PRO A 76 -6.79 -2.52 -8.09
N THR A 77 -6.34 -2.39 -9.35
CA THR A 77 -5.65 -3.47 -10.08
C THR A 77 -4.32 -3.84 -9.46
N THR A 78 -3.53 -2.85 -9.02
CA THR A 78 -2.20 -3.08 -8.43
C THR A 78 -2.19 -2.96 -6.91
N SER A 79 -3.36 -2.70 -6.31
CA SER A 79 -3.59 -2.52 -4.88
C SER A 79 -2.62 -1.51 -4.22
N LYS A 80 -2.22 -0.48 -4.97
CA LYS A 80 -1.27 0.57 -4.56
C LYS A 80 -1.95 1.92 -4.46
N GLY A 81 -1.53 2.74 -3.50
CA GLY A 81 -2.08 4.08 -3.34
C GLY A 81 -1.14 5.08 -2.69
N ILE A 82 -1.53 6.35 -2.76
CA ILE A 82 -0.79 7.47 -2.20
C ILE A 82 -1.69 8.23 -1.23
N ILE A 83 -1.25 8.37 0.02
CA ILE A 83 -1.92 9.15 1.07
C ILE A 83 -1.14 10.43 1.33
N ARG A 84 -1.85 11.56 1.42
CA ARG A 84 -1.32 12.84 1.88
C ARG A 84 -1.67 13.05 3.35
N VAL A 85 -0.72 13.56 4.13
CA VAL A 85 -0.89 13.92 5.55
C VAL A 85 0.01 15.11 5.93
N SER A 86 -0.29 15.77 7.05
CA SER A 86 0.60 16.76 7.66
C SER A 86 1.96 16.16 8.08
N ARG A 87 3.05 16.93 7.94
CA ARG A 87 4.41 16.48 8.30
C ARG A 87 4.56 15.96 9.74
N PRO A 88 3.99 16.58 10.80
CA PRO A 88 4.13 16.05 12.16
C PRO A 88 3.41 14.71 12.38
N HIS A 89 2.33 14.42 11.65
CA HIS A 89 1.42 13.30 11.97
C HIS A 89 1.52 12.11 11.01
N PHE A 90 2.53 12.08 10.13
CA PHE A 90 2.67 10.98 9.17
C PHE A 90 2.95 9.62 9.82
N ARG A 91 3.62 9.59 10.98
CA ARG A 91 3.91 8.35 11.72
C ARG A 91 2.65 7.75 12.33
N LEU A 92 1.72 8.60 12.79
CA LEU A 92 0.42 8.17 13.30
C LEU A 92 -0.38 7.48 12.18
N VAL A 93 -0.45 8.10 11.00
CA VAL A 93 -1.12 7.51 9.83
C VAL A 93 -0.43 6.22 9.38
N TRP A 94 0.91 6.17 9.38
CA TRP A 94 1.65 4.94 9.08
C TRP A 94 1.25 3.82 10.05
N ALA A 95 1.33 4.06 11.35
CA ALA A 95 0.95 3.05 12.34
C ALA A 95 -0.52 2.61 12.18
N ALA A 96 -1.43 3.55 11.93
CA ALA A 96 -2.84 3.21 11.67
C ALA A 96 -3.04 2.34 10.41
N LEU A 97 -2.25 2.55 9.35
CA LEU A 97 -2.27 1.69 8.16
C LEU A 97 -1.82 0.27 8.51
N SER A 98 -0.76 0.13 9.31
CA SER A 98 -0.22 -1.18 9.69
C SER A 98 -1.15 -1.99 10.60
N TYR A 99 -2.11 -1.36 11.28
CA TYR A 99 -3.13 -2.04 12.09
C TYR A 99 -4.38 -2.45 11.31
N ILE A 100 -4.48 -2.13 10.02
CA ILE A 100 -5.58 -2.58 9.18
C ILE A 100 -5.28 -4.02 8.74
N ASP A 101 -6.10 -4.93 9.21
CA ASP A 101 -6.03 -6.37 8.96
C ASP A 101 -7.10 -6.86 7.97
N LYS A 102 -8.20 -6.12 7.81
CA LYS A 102 -9.29 -6.48 6.89
C LYS A 102 -9.79 -5.30 6.06
N ILE A 103 -10.00 -5.53 4.77
CA ILE A 103 -10.67 -4.62 3.85
C ILE A 103 -11.84 -5.36 3.19
N GLU A 104 -13.06 -4.84 3.37
CA GLU A 104 -14.29 -5.40 2.76
C GLU A 104 -14.47 -6.92 3.01
N GLY A 105 -14.05 -7.40 4.18
CA GLY A 105 -14.17 -8.81 4.56
C GLY A 105 -13.03 -9.72 4.09
N ARG A 106 -12.06 -9.20 3.33
CA ARG A 106 -10.82 -9.90 2.98
C ARG A 106 -9.71 -9.54 3.95
N ASP A 107 -8.97 -10.54 4.40
CA ASP A 107 -7.78 -10.31 5.22
C ASP A 107 -6.66 -9.74 4.35
N CYS A 108 -6.01 -8.70 4.84
CA CYS A 108 -5.02 -7.95 4.10
C CYS A 108 -3.90 -7.45 5.01
N ILE A 109 -2.75 -7.22 4.40
CA ILE A 109 -1.60 -6.59 5.04
C ILE A 109 -1.30 -5.30 4.28
N ILE A 110 -1.37 -4.15 4.95
CA ILE A 110 -1.01 -2.88 4.35
C ILE A 110 0.44 -2.54 4.71
N THR A 111 1.27 -2.40 3.68
CA THR A 111 2.68 -2.00 3.82
C THR A 111 2.90 -0.59 3.28
N VAL A 112 3.74 0.19 3.94
CA VAL A 112 4.13 1.53 3.48
C VAL A 112 5.54 1.43 2.90
N SER A 113 5.67 1.55 1.59
CA SER A 113 6.94 1.29 0.90
C SER A 113 7.78 2.56 0.70
N ARG A 114 7.19 3.75 0.72
CA ARG A 114 7.93 5.03 0.60
C ARG A 114 7.21 6.19 1.30
N VAL A 115 7.99 7.09 1.91
CA VAL A 115 7.50 8.39 2.40
C VAL A 115 8.32 9.52 1.79
N SER A 116 7.66 10.58 1.30
CA SER A 116 8.31 11.76 0.73
C SER A 116 7.58 13.05 1.05
N GLY A 117 8.25 14.19 0.84
CA GLY A 117 7.65 15.52 0.96
C GLY A 117 6.89 15.98 -0.29
N THR A 118 7.16 15.40 -1.46
CA THR A 118 6.52 15.76 -2.73
C THR A 118 5.94 14.53 -3.42
N ILE A 119 4.77 14.70 -4.05
CA ILE A 119 4.09 13.61 -4.76
C ILE A 119 4.92 13.08 -5.93
N LYS A 120 5.59 13.96 -6.69
CA LYS A 120 6.48 13.60 -7.80
C LYS A 120 7.56 12.59 -7.40
N LYS A 121 8.17 12.73 -6.21
CA LYS A 121 9.19 11.79 -5.72
C LYS A 121 8.58 10.45 -5.30
N VAL A 122 7.34 10.45 -4.84
CA VAL A 122 6.61 9.20 -4.54
C VAL A 122 6.25 8.47 -5.83
N GLU A 123 5.75 9.18 -6.82
CA GLU A 123 5.42 8.63 -8.14
C GLU A 123 6.66 8.03 -8.81
N GLN A 124 7.78 8.76 -8.84
CA GLN A 124 9.05 8.24 -9.36
C GLN A 124 9.49 6.96 -8.63
N SER A 125 9.32 6.91 -7.31
CA SER A 125 9.64 5.71 -6.53
C SER A 125 8.68 4.55 -6.82
N ALA A 126 7.40 4.83 -7.08
CA ALA A 126 6.43 3.81 -7.44
C ALA A 126 6.76 3.22 -8.82
N ILE A 127 7.12 4.07 -9.79
CA ILE A 127 7.53 3.64 -11.13
C ILE A 127 8.83 2.83 -11.06
N ALA A 128 9.82 3.26 -10.28
CA ALA A 128 11.08 2.53 -10.11
C ALA A 128 10.83 1.13 -9.54
N LYS A 129 10.02 1.02 -8.47
CA LYS A 129 9.67 -0.28 -7.87
C LYS A 129 8.88 -1.18 -8.82
N ASN A 130 8.01 -0.61 -9.65
CA ASN A 130 7.28 -1.38 -10.64
C ASN A 130 8.22 -1.96 -11.71
N LYS A 131 9.21 -1.18 -12.16
CA LYS A 131 10.25 -1.65 -13.08
C LYS A 131 11.13 -2.74 -12.46
N GLU A 132 11.53 -2.56 -11.20
CA GLU A 132 12.27 -3.59 -10.46
C GLU A 132 11.47 -4.89 -10.36
N SER A 133 10.18 -4.80 -10.03
CA SER A 133 9.30 -5.98 -9.95
C SER A 133 9.15 -6.68 -11.30
N LEU A 134 9.02 -5.92 -12.38
CA LEU A 134 8.91 -6.46 -13.75
C LEU A 134 10.21 -7.17 -14.17
N ASN A 135 11.36 -6.55 -13.95
CA ASN A 135 12.66 -7.15 -14.29
C ASN A 135 12.93 -8.43 -13.48
N SER A 136 12.49 -8.50 -12.22
CA SER A 136 12.56 -9.72 -11.43
C SER A 136 11.68 -10.83 -12.00
N LEU A 137 10.51 -10.49 -12.54
CA LEU A 137 9.60 -11.45 -13.17
C LEU A 137 10.11 -11.96 -14.50
N GLU A 138 10.67 -11.10 -15.35
CA GLU A 138 11.27 -11.53 -16.63
C GLU A 138 12.36 -12.58 -16.42
N ARG A 139 13.23 -12.38 -15.43
CA ARG A 139 14.30 -13.34 -15.09
C ARG A 139 13.78 -14.70 -14.65
N LEU A 140 12.60 -14.77 -14.04
CA LEU A 140 11.96 -16.02 -13.65
C LEU A 140 11.43 -16.77 -14.86
N PHE A 141 10.72 -16.07 -15.74
CA PHE A 141 10.17 -16.67 -16.95
C PHE A 141 11.26 -17.15 -17.91
N ASP A 142 12.40 -16.47 -17.98
CA ASP A 142 13.55 -16.91 -18.79
C ASP A 142 14.28 -18.14 -18.18
N ALA A 143 14.06 -18.44 -16.90
CA ALA A 143 14.74 -19.51 -16.17
C ALA A 143 13.96 -20.84 -16.15
N GLU A 144 12.67 -20.84 -16.46
CA GLU A 144 11.87 -22.05 -16.69
C GLU A 144 11.95 -22.40 -18.20
N PRO A 145 12.83 -23.32 -18.64
CA PRO A 145 12.83 -23.75 -20.03
C PRO A 145 11.49 -24.40 -20.34
N ILE A 146 10.87 -23.97 -21.44
CA ILE A 146 9.63 -24.52 -21.98
C ILE A 146 9.87 -26.03 -22.21
N GLU A 147 9.29 -26.88 -21.37
CA GLU A 147 9.11 -28.30 -21.70
C GLU A 147 8.11 -28.36 -22.86
N GLU A 148 8.64 -28.44 -24.08
CA GLU A 148 7.86 -28.80 -25.27
C GLU A 148 7.57 -30.31 -25.21
N ASP A 149 6.31 -30.67 -24.90
CA ASP A 149 5.71 -31.98 -25.20
C ASP A 149 5.10 -32.01 -26.61
#